data_AF-A0A376KKB5-F1
#
_entry.id   AF-A0A376KKB5-F1
#
_cell.length_a   1.000
_cell.length_b   1.000
_cell.length_c   1.000
_cell.angle_alpha   90.00
_cell.angle_beta   90.00
_cell.angle_gamma   90.00
#
_symmetry.space_group_name_H-M   'P 1'
#
loop_
_entity.id
_entity.type
_entity.pdbx_description
1 polymer ?
#
loop_
_entity_poly.entity_id
_entity_poly.type
_entity_poly.pdbx_seq_one_letter_code
_entity_poly.pdbx_strand_id
1 'polypeptide(L)'
;MNIIPIRPFRGLRSPVLTTFDKDKIPTWSVKADKAKLTNDRMLYLYGHVEVNALVPDSQLRRITTDNAQINLVTQDVTSEDLVTLYGTTFNSSGLKMRGNLRSKNAELIEKVRTSYEIQNKQTQP
;
A
#
# COMPACT_ATOMS: atom_id res chain seq x y z
N MET A 1 20.03 11.85 37.00
CA MET A 1 19.86 11.38 35.61
C MET A 1 18.47 10.76 35.51
N ASN A 2 17.48 11.53 35.02
CA ASN A 2 16.09 11.05 34.95
C ASN A 2 15.91 10.27 33.65
N ILE A 3 15.87 8.95 33.78
CA ILE A 3 15.41 8.03 32.74
C ILE A 3 13.91 8.22 32.54
N ILE A 4 13.53 8.90 31.46
CA ILE A 4 12.14 8.94 30.99
C ILE A 4 11.77 7.50 30.61
N PRO A 5 10.74 6.88 31.20
CA PRO A 5 10.33 5.55 30.80
C PRO A 5 9.80 5.61 29.36
N ILE A 6 10.53 4.98 28.45
CA ILE A 6 10.06 4.64 27.10
C ILE A 6 8.81 3.78 27.25
N ARG A 7 7.62 4.40 27.17
CA ARG A 7 6.36 3.66 27.19
C ARG A 7 6.38 2.63 26.04
N PRO A 8 6.06 1.36 26.30
CA PRO A 8 6.07 0.35 25.25
C PRO A 8 5.04 0.70 24.18
N PHE A 9 5.43 0.57 22.90
CA PHE A 9 4.52 0.69 21.77
C PHE A 9 3.38 -0.33 21.92
N ARG A 10 2.15 0.16 22.11
CA ARG A 10 0.93 -0.67 22.17
C ARG A 10 0.35 -0.80 20.77
N GLY A 11 0.93 -1.68 19.97
CA GLY A 11 0.48 -1.97 18.61
C GLY A 11 0.91 -3.36 18.13
N LEU A 12 0.43 -3.74 16.95
CA LEU A 12 0.72 -5.03 16.32
C LEU A 12 2.16 -5.06 15.80
N ARG A 13 2.78 -6.24 15.85
CA ARG A 13 4.09 -6.51 15.24
C ARG A 13 3.89 -7.43 14.05
N SER A 14 4.60 -7.16 12.95
CA SER A 14 4.49 -7.88 11.68
C SER A 14 3.04 -8.14 11.24
N PRO A 15 2.16 -7.12 11.24
CA PRO A 15 0.76 -7.28 10.85
C PRO A 15 0.63 -7.77 9.40
N VAL A 16 -0.37 -8.62 9.16
CA VAL A 16 -0.86 -8.98 7.83
C VAL A 16 -2.36 -8.74 7.79
N LEU A 17 -2.82 -7.89 6.89
CA LEU A 17 -4.23 -7.62 6.64
C LEU A 17 -4.59 -8.20 5.26
N THR A 18 -5.68 -8.94 5.18
CA THR A 18 -6.27 -9.39 3.92
C THR A 18 -7.63 -8.74 3.73
N THR A 19 -7.84 -8.08 2.58
CA THR A 19 -9.15 -7.52 2.22
C THR A 19 -9.91 -8.50 1.34
N PHE A 20 -11.24 -8.45 1.43
CA PHE A 20 -12.14 -9.29 0.64
C PHE A 20 -13.14 -8.42 -0.10
N ASP A 21 -13.55 -8.84 -1.29
CA ASP A 21 -14.65 -8.22 -2.02
C ASP A 21 -16.02 -8.73 -1.53
N LYS A 22 -17.09 -8.39 -2.26
CA LYS A 22 -18.47 -8.78 -1.92
C LYS A 22 -18.69 -10.29 -1.99
N ASP A 23 -17.93 -10.98 -2.85
CA ASP A 23 -18.00 -12.42 -3.06
C ASP A 23 -17.04 -13.20 -2.14
N LYS A 24 -16.45 -12.50 -1.16
CA LYS A 24 -15.47 -13.03 -0.19
C LYS A 24 -14.20 -13.56 -0.85
N ILE A 25 -13.83 -13.02 -2.02
CA ILE A 25 -12.57 -13.33 -2.68
C ILE A 25 -11.48 -12.41 -2.09
N PRO A 26 -10.32 -12.95 -1.66
CA PRO A 26 -9.19 -12.14 -1.22
C PRO A 26 -8.71 -11.22 -2.33
N THR A 27 -8.65 -9.91 -2.09
CA THR A 27 -8.29 -8.90 -3.10
C THR A 27 -6.92 -8.28 -2.88
N TRP A 28 -6.57 -7.98 -1.63
CA TRP A 28 -5.28 -7.38 -1.27
C TRP A 28 -4.69 -8.03 -0.04
N SER A 29 -3.36 -8.10 0.00
CA SER A 29 -2.57 -8.38 1.19
C SER A 29 -1.75 -7.15 1.55
N VAL A 30 -1.85 -6.69 2.80
CA VAL A 30 -1.09 -5.55 3.32
C VAL A 30 -0.24 -6.03 4.49
N LYS A 31 1.07 -5.76 4.43
CA LYS A 31 2.01 -6.06 5.50
C LYS A 31 2.85 -4.84 5.87
N ALA A 32 3.36 -4.84 7.09
CA ALA A 32 4.29 -3.83 7.61
C ALA A 32 5.11 -4.44 8.76
N ASP A 33 6.08 -3.69 9.29
CA ASP A 33 6.81 -4.10 10.50
C ASP A 33 5.96 -3.92 11.76
N LYS A 34 5.19 -2.83 11.82
CA LYS A 34 4.33 -2.48 12.95
C LYS A 34 3.02 -1.87 12.46
N ALA A 35 1.96 -2.05 13.25
CA ALA A 35 0.72 -1.31 13.05
C ALA A 35 0.11 -0.81 14.34
N LYS A 36 -0.64 0.28 14.22
CA LYS A 36 -1.53 0.79 15.27
C LYS A 36 -2.94 0.88 14.70
N LEU A 37 -3.88 0.18 15.34
CA LEU A 37 -5.31 0.29 15.06
C LEU A 37 -5.94 1.24 16.07
N THR A 38 -6.80 2.13 15.59
CA THR A 38 -7.56 3.07 16.42
C THR A 38 -9.06 2.75 16.39
N ASN A 39 -9.80 3.32 17.35
CA ASN A 39 -11.23 3.03 17.53
C ASN A 39 -12.11 3.53 16.38
N ASP A 40 -11.66 4.56 15.66
CA ASP A 40 -12.27 5.11 14.44
C ASP A 40 -11.92 4.29 13.18
N ARG A 41 -11.36 3.07 13.37
CA ARG A 41 -11.04 2.11 12.31
C ARG A 41 -9.98 2.63 11.31
N MET A 42 -9.08 3.47 11.80
CA MET A 42 -7.87 3.85 11.08
C MET A 42 -6.74 2.88 11.45
N LEU A 43 -6.09 2.33 10.42
CA LEU A 43 -4.92 1.48 10.55
C LEU A 43 -3.69 2.26 10.10
N TYR A 44 -2.80 2.54 11.04
CA TYR A 44 -1.51 3.17 10.78
C TYR A 44 -0.46 2.08 10.66
N LEU A 45 0.29 2.07 9.56
CA LEU A 45 1.30 1.08 9.21
C LEU A 45 2.67 1.75 9.19
N TYR A 46 3.66 1.10 9.80
CA TYR A 46 5.00 1.66 9.97
C TYR A 46 6.06 0.63 9.59
N GLY A 47 7.01 1.05 8.76
CA GLY A 47 8.15 0.26 8.30
C GLY A 47 7.78 -0.77 7.25
N HIS A 48 8.51 -0.75 6.13
CA HIS A 48 8.42 -1.73 5.04
C HIS A 48 6.97 -2.06 4.64
N VAL A 49 6.14 -1.02 4.50
CA VAL A 49 4.74 -1.21 4.13
C VAL A 49 4.68 -1.70 2.69
N GLU A 50 4.00 -2.83 2.51
CA GLU A 50 3.83 -3.45 1.21
C GLU A 50 2.38 -3.90 1.05
N VAL A 51 1.75 -3.40 -0.03
CA VAL A 51 0.41 -3.79 -0.46
C VAL A 51 0.56 -4.62 -1.73
N ASN A 52 -0.02 -5.81 -1.78
CA ASN A 52 0.02 -6.70 -2.95
C ASN A 52 -1.39 -7.08 -3.39
N ALA A 53 -1.65 -7.00 -4.70
CA ALA A 53 -2.86 -7.52 -5.28
C ALA A 53 -2.85 -9.06 -5.26
N LEU A 54 -3.94 -9.66 -4.76
CA LEU A 54 -4.13 -11.11 -4.73
C LEU A 54 -4.92 -11.63 -5.92
N VAL A 55 -5.62 -10.73 -6.63
CA VAL A 55 -6.41 -11.03 -7.83
C VAL A 55 -5.66 -10.65 -9.10
N PRO A 56 -5.81 -11.41 -10.21
CA PRO A 56 -5.07 -11.18 -11.44
C PRO A 56 -5.58 -10.00 -12.28
N ASP A 57 -6.83 -9.57 -12.07
CA ASP A 57 -7.51 -8.51 -12.83
C ASP A 57 -7.08 -7.08 -12.45
N SER A 58 -6.31 -6.93 -11.36
CA SER A 58 -5.81 -5.63 -10.93
C SER A 58 -4.62 -5.18 -11.78
N GLN A 59 -4.76 -4.00 -12.42
CA GLN A 59 -3.65 -3.33 -13.12
C GLN A 59 -2.57 -2.86 -12.14
N LEU A 60 -2.97 -2.38 -10.96
CA LEU A 60 -2.04 -2.09 -9.86
C LEU A 60 -1.68 -3.41 -9.16
N ARG A 61 -0.40 -3.76 -9.12
CA ARG A 61 0.09 -5.05 -8.59
C ARG A 61 0.66 -4.93 -7.19
N ARG A 62 1.46 -3.90 -6.94
CA ARG A 62 2.14 -3.70 -5.66
C ARG A 62 2.31 -2.22 -5.34
N ILE A 63 2.27 -1.90 -4.05
CA ILE A 63 2.63 -0.58 -3.51
C ILE A 63 3.70 -0.81 -2.45
N THR A 64 4.77 -0.03 -2.46
CA THR A 64 5.76 -0.01 -1.38
C THR A 64 5.95 1.41 -0.86
N THR A 65 6.03 1.55 0.46
CA THR A 65 6.32 2.82 1.14
C THR A 65 6.82 2.56 2.57
N ASP A 66 7.37 3.57 3.22
CA ASP A 66 7.83 3.45 4.60
C ASP A 66 6.67 3.46 5.59
N ASN A 67 5.70 4.36 5.41
CA ASN A 67 4.50 4.44 6.24
C ASN A 67 3.24 4.66 5.41
N ALA A 68 2.12 4.16 5.90
CA ALA A 68 0.82 4.34 5.27
C ALA A 68 -0.31 4.39 6.31
N GLN A 69 -1.44 4.96 5.90
CA GLN A 69 -2.67 4.97 6.65
C GLN A 69 -3.76 4.32 5.81
N ILE A 70 -4.59 3.49 6.44
CA ILE A 70 -5.73 2.86 5.79
C ILE A 70 -6.98 3.12 6.61
N ASN A 71 -8.00 3.70 5.99
CA ASN A 71 -9.35 3.72 6.57
C ASN A 71 -10.02 2.37 6.27
N LEU A 72 -10.25 1.55 7.29
CA LEU A 72 -10.77 0.18 7.08
C LEU A 72 -12.25 0.15 6.63
N VAL A 73 -12.97 1.26 6.70
CA VAL A 73 -14.38 1.37 6.26
C VAL A 73 -14.45 1.76 4.79
N THR A 74 -13.81 2.87 4.42
CA THR A 74 -13.83 3.39 3.06
C THR A 74 -12.84 2.65 2.15
N GLN A 75 -11.83 2.01 2.74
CA GLN A 75 -10.67 1.42 2.08
C GLN A 75 -9.74 2.44 1.41
N ASP A 76 -9.82 3.70 1.82
CA ASP A 76 -8.87 4.71 1.39
C ASP A 76 -7.49 4.43 1.98
N VAL A 77 -6.46 4.61 1.16
CA VAL A 77 -5.06 4.45 1.51
C VAL A 77 -4.35 5.76 1.25
N THR A 78 -3.58 6.22 2.23
CA THR A 78 -2.72 7.39 2.06
C THR A 78 -1.32 7.11 2.55
N SER A 79 -0.35 7.82 1.99
CA SER A 79 1.01 7.89 2.51
C SER A 79 1.54 9.30 2.29
N GLU A 80 2.31 9.80 3.25
CA GLU A 80 3.01 11.08 3.13
C GLU A 80 4.48 10.91 2.71
N ASP A 81 4.95 9.67 2.60
CA ASP A 81 6.34 9.34 2.32
C ASP A 81 6.59 9.15 0.82
N LEU A 82 7.81 8.73 0.47
CA LEU A 82 8.09 8.23 -0.86
C LEU A 82 7.32 6.92 -1.08
N VAL A 83 6.67 6.82 -2.23
CA VAL A 83 5.86 5.67 -2.62
C VAL A 83 6.31 5.19 -3.99
N THR A 84 6.38 3.87 -4.16
CA THR A 84 6.52 3.24 -5.47
C THR A 84 5.28 2.40 -5.75
N LEU A 85 4.62 2.69 -6.87
CA LEU A 85 3.51 1.94 -7.44
C LEU A 85 4.05 1.03 -8.54
N TYR A 86 3.76 -0.25 -8.46
CA TYR A 86 4.08 -1.25 -9.48
C TYR A 86 2.79 -1.69 -10.14
N GLY A 87 2.65 -1.38 -11.41
CA GLY A 87 1.58 -1.84 -12.29
C GLY A 87 2.00 -3.04 -13.13
N THR A 88 1.08 -3.52 -13.95
CA THR A 88 1.31 -4.58 -14.95
C THR A 88 2.29 -4.15 -16.05
N THR A 89 2.24 -2.88 -16.45
CA THR A 89 3.01 -2.33 -17.57
C THR A 89 3.76 -1.05 -17.22
N PHE A 90 3.70 -0.62 -15.97
CA PHE A 90 4.31 0.62 -15.49
C PHE A 90 4.87 0.46 -14.09
N ASN A 91 5.90 1.22 -13.76
CA ASN A 91 6.30 1.47 -12.38
C ASN A 91 6.45 2.98 -12.18
N SER A 92 5.79 3.52 -11.16
CA SER A 92 5.84 4.95 -10.83
C SER A 92 6.39 5.15 -9.43
N SER A 93 7.19 6.18 -9.21
CA SER A 93 7.58 6.63 -7.87
C SER A 93 7.28 8.10 -7.68
N GLY A 94 6.90 8.50 -6.47
CA GLY A 94 6.52 9.87 -6.15
C GLY A 94 6.40 10.10 -4.65
N LEU A 95 6.37 11.36 -4.26
CA LEU A 95 6.15 11.80 -2.89
C LEU A 95 4.64 11.94 -2.66
N LYS A 96 4.17 11.34 -1.56
CA LYS A 96 2.77 11.18 -1.18
C LYS A 96 1.95 10.35 -2.16
N MET A 97 0.95 9.67 -1.62
CA MET A 97 0.01 8.87 -2.39
C MET A 97 -1.37 8.95 -1.77
N ARG A 98 -2.39 8.90 -2.64
CA ARG A 98 -3.78 8.63 -2.26
C ARG A 98 -4.31 7.49 -3.13
N GLY A 99 -5.11 6.62 -2.57
CA GLY A 99 -5.70 5.50 -3.30
C GLY A 99 -6.88 4.91 -2.56
N ASN A 100 -7.50 3.90 -3.18
CA ASN A 100 -8.60 3.16 -2.58
C ASN A 100 -8.52 1.69 -3.03
N LEU A 101 -8.44 0.77 -2.06
CA LEU A 101 -8.27 -0.66 -2.34
C LEU A 101 -9.50 -1.27 -3.01
N ARG A 102 -10.69 -0.74 -2.74
CA ARG A 102 -11.95 -1.23 -3.32
C ARG A 102 -12.05 -0.88 -4.80
N SER A 103 -11.71 0.36 -5.17
CA SER A 103 -11.68 0.79 -6.57
C SER A 103 -10.40 0.38 -7.30
N LYS A 104 -9.42 -0.19 -6.58
CA LYS A 104 -8.12 -0.63 -7.10
C LYS A 104 -7.29 0.49 -7.73
N ASN A 105 -7.54 1.74 -7.32
CA ASN A 105 -6.88 2.94 -7.84
C ASN A 105 -5.88 3.51 -6.83
N ALA A 106 -4.75 4.03 -7.34
CA ALA A 106 -3.78 4.78 -6.55
C ALA A 106 -3.11 5.85 -7.42
N GLU A 107 -2.86 7.01 -6.82
CA GLU A 107 -2.30 8.20 -7.46
C GLU A 107 -1.17 8.75 -6.62
N LEU A 108 -0.05 9.06 -7.28
CA LEU A 108 1.06 9.81 -6.69
C LEU A 108 0.82 11.31 -6.85
N ILE A 109 1.15 12.10 -5.83
CA ILE A 109 0.75 13.52 -5.78
C ILE A 109 1.91 14.43 -6.20
N GLU A 110 3.13 14.19 -5.72
CA GLU A 110 4.26 15.09 -5.92
C GLU A 110 5.47 14.35 -6.51
N LYS A 111 6.31 15.09 -7.25
CA LYS A 111 7.62 14.60 -7.77
C LYS A 111 7.54 13.25 -8.50
N VAL A 112 6.46 13.06 -9.26
CA VAL A 112 6.15 11.79 -9.91
C VAL A 112 7.13 11.50 -11.04
N ARG A 113 7.66 10.28 -11.06
CA ARG A 113 8.45 9.71 -12.15
C ARG A 113 7.86 8.37 -12.53
N THR A 114 7.63 8.14 -13.81
CA THR A 114 7.07 6.87 -14.30
C THR A 114 7.99 6.23 -15.34
N SER A 115 8.11 4.92 -15.23
CA SER A 115 8.75 4.03 -16.20
C SER A 115 7.68 3.09 -16.76
N TYR A 116 7.79 2.74 -18.04
CA TYR A 116 6.87 1.85 -18.73
C TYR A 116 7.66 0.80 -19.50
N GLU A 117 7.12 -0.42 -19.59
CA GLU A 117 7.67 -1.44 -20.47
C GLU A 117 7.09 -1.30 -21.88
N ILE A 118 7.96 -1.27 -22.88
CA ILE A 118 7.56 -1.32 -24.29
C ILE A 118 7.59 -2.80 -24.70
N GLN A 119 6.42 -3.41 -24.91
CA GLN A 119 6.35 -4.74 -25.50
C GLN A 119 6.63 -4.64 -27.00
N ASN A 120 7.89 -4.85 -27.39
CA ASN A 120 8.22 -5.14 -28.78
C ASN A 120 7.63 -6.50 -29.12
N LYS A 121 6.41 -6.54 -29.66
CA LYS A 121 5.92 -7.73 -30.36
C LYS A 121 6.81 -7.90 -31.59
N GLN A 122 7.81 -8.77 -31.51
CA GLN A 122 8.45 -9.32 -32.71
C GLN A 122 7.35 -10.05 -33.48
N THR A 123 6.82 -9.42 -34.52
CA THR A 123 6.20 -10.14 -35.63
C THR A 123 7.30 -11.02 -36.24
N GLN A 124 7.25 -12.33 -35.94
CA GLN A 124 8.06 -13.31 -36.64
C GLN A 124 7.64 -13.31 -38.13
N PRO A 125 8.61 -13.32 -39.06
CA PRO A 125 8.37 -13.32 -40.50
C PRO A 125 7.71 -14.62 -40.99
#